data_AF-A0A2E9CDE7-F1
#
_entry.id   AF-A0A2E9CDE7-F1
#
_cell.length_a   1.000
_cell.length_b   1.000
_cell.length_c   1.000
_cell.angle_alpha   90.00
_cell.angle_beta   90.00
_cell.angle_gamma   90.00
#
_symmetry.space_group_name_H-M   'P 1'
#
loop_
_entity.id
_entity.type
_entity.pdbx_description
1 polymer ?
#
loop_
_entity_poly.entity_id
_entity_poly.type
_entity_poly.pdbx_seq_one_letter_code
_entity_poly.pdbx_strand_id
1 'polypeptide(L)'
;MSSSKQIDQLCIELVNEDSLKRRAAAIKLGRIRDEKAIPNLILCIQNDDDYLTRVSALQSLLWIAHPSIIDPIIDLVINDSNDLVRKTAIEALGNMKVYKSLPMLKSLQDNSSTSKNLLEIIKTTIEKLEN
;
A
#
# COMPACT_ATOMS: atom_id res chain seq x y z
N MET A 1 -11.82 27.23 -0.02
CA MET A 1 -12.44 26.03 0.59
C MET A 1 -11.49 25.55 1.67
N SER A 2 -11.98 25.16 2.86
CA SER A 2 -11.08 24.63 3.89
C SER A 2 -10.48 23.30 3.42
N SER A 3 -9.21 23.05 3.77
CA SER A 3 -8.51 21.81 3.40
C SER A 3 -9.29 20.55 3.83
N SER A 4 -10.04 20.63 4.93
CA SER A 4 -10.92 19.54 5.40
C SER A 4 -12.02 19.19 4.41
N LYS A 5 -12.77 20.17 3.88
CA LYS A 5 -13.87 19.89 2.93
C LYS A 5 -13.35 19.28 1.62
N GLN A 6 -12.13 19.62 1.23
CA GLN A 6 -11.48 19.02 0.06
C GLN A 6 -11.11 17.55 0.32
N ILE A 7 -10.57 17.23 1.48
CA ILE A 7 -10.25 15.84 1.86
C ILE A 7 -11.53 15.00 1.89
N ASP A 8 -12.59 15.50 2.52
CA ASP A 8 -13.88 14.79 2.60
C ASP A 8 -14.42 14.46 1.20
N GLN A 9 -14.38 15.44 0.28
CA GLN A 9 -14.81 15.22 -1.10
C GLN A 9 -13.96 14.19 -1.84
N LEU A 10 -12.64 14.24 -1.68
CA LEU A 10 -11.73 13.26 -2.29
C LEU A 10 -11.91 11.85 -1.71
N CYS A 11 -12.24 11.73 -0.43
CA CYS A 11 -12.59 10.45 0.19
C CYS A 11 -13.89 9.87 -0.41
N ILE A 12 -14.87 10.70 -0.76
CA ILE A 12 -16.09 10.28 -1.46
C ILE A 12 -15.75 9.81 -2.89
N GLU A 13 -14.93 10.58 -3.62
CA GLU A 13 -14.48 10.24 -4.98
C GLU A 13 -13.68 8.94 -5.00
N LEU A 14 -12.87 8.67 -3.96
CA LEU A 14 -12.09 7.45 -3.82
C LEU A 14 -12.95 6.18 -3.76
N VAL A 15 -14.24 6.28 -3.42
CA VAL A 15 -15.12 5.11 -3.22
C VAL A 15 -16.18 4.99 -4.31
N ASN A 16 -16.79 6.11 -4.72
CA ASN A 16 -18.04 6.07 -5.49
C ASN A 16 -17.88 6.30 -7.00
N GLU A 17 -16.66 6.51 -7.48
CA GLU A 17 -16.40 6.85 -8.88
C GLU A 17 -15.79 5.67 -9.66
N ASP A 18 -15.63 5.87 -10.97
CA ASP A 18 -14.88 4.95 -11.83
C ASP A 18 -13.41 4.83 -11.43
N SER A 19 -12.76 3.73 -11.83
CA SER A 19 -11.38 3.43 -11.40
C SER A 19 -10.36 4.51 -11.75
N LEU A 20 -10.53 5.23 -12.87
CA LEU A 20 -9.62 6.32 -13.22
C LEU A 20 -9.73 7.49 -12.24
N LYS A 21 -10.97 7.86 -11.87
CA LYS A 21 -11.21 8.90 -10.87
C LYS A 21 -10.81 8.46 -9.47
N ARG A 22 -11.07 7.22 -9.06
CA ARG A 22 -10.62 6.70 -7.75
C ARG A 22 -9.10 6.75 -7.62
N ARG A 23 -8.34 6.33 -8.64
CA ARG A 23 -6.87 6.48 -8.70
C ARG A 23 -6.44 7.94 -8.54
N ALA A 24 -7.07 8.84 -9.30
CA ALA A 24 -6.76 10.27 -9.23
C ALA A 24 -7.06 10.84 -7.84
N ALA A 25 -8.16 10.43 -7.20
CA ALA A 25 -8.52 10.82 -5.84
C ALA A 25 -7.48 10.32 -4.82
N ALA A 26 -7.08 9.05 -4.89
CA ALA A 26 -6.03 8.47 -4.06
C ALA A 26 -4.74 9.31 -4.13
N ILE A 27 -4.23 9.55 -5.35
CA ILE A 27 -3.01 10.32 -5.58
C ILE A 27 -3.13 11.74 -5.00
N LYS A 28 -4.28 12.41 -5.18
CA LYS A 28 -4.52 13.75 -4.61
C LYS A 28 -4.49 13.72 -3.08
N LEU A 29 -5.14 12.75 -2.45
CA LEU A 29 -5.11 12.56 -0.99
C LEU A 29 -3.67 12.38 -0.48
N GLY A 30 -2.89 11.52 -1.14
CA GLY A 30 -1.48 11.33 -0.80
C GLY A 30 -0.62 12.58 -0.97
N ARG A 31 -0.92 13.43 -1.96
CA ARG A 31 -0.20 14.72 -2.16
C ARG A 31 -0.54 15.75 -1.08
N ILE A 32 -1.77 15.72 -0.56
CA ILE A 32 -2.19 16.59 0.55
C ILE A 32 -1.46 16.20 1.84
N ARG A 33 -1.15 14.90 2.02
CA ARG A 33 -0.43 14.36 3.20
C ARG A 33 -1.12 14.62 4.54
N ASP A 34 -2.44 14.74 4.54
CA ASP A 34 -3.23 14.87 5.77
C ASP A 34 -3.63 13.48 6.28
N GLU A 35 -3.33 13.20 7.54
CA GLU A 35 -3.60 11.92 8.20
C GLU A 35 -5.08 11.56 8.25
N LYS A 36 -5.98 12.56 8.12
CA LYS A 36 -7.44 12.32 8.01
C LYS A 36 -7.81 11.43 6.83
N ALA A 37 -6.98 11.36 5.79
CA ALA A 37 -7.21 10.50 4.63
C ALA A 37 -6.85 9.02 4.86
N ILE A 38 -6.07 8.72 5.91
CA ILE A 38 -5.52 7.37 6.15
C ILE A 38 -6.61 6.30 6.22
N PRO A 39 -7.73 6.48 6.98
CA PRO A 39 -8.75 5.44 7.07
C PRO A 39 -9.36 5.07 5.71
N ASN A 40 -9.68 6.07 4.87
CA ASN A 40 -10.23 5.83 3.54
C ASN A 40 -9.22 5.19 2.59
N LEU A 41 -7.95 5.59 2.66
CA LEU A 41 -6.89 4.98 1.87
C LEU A 41 -6.61 3.53 2.30
N ILE A 42 -6.68 3.22 3.61
CA ILE A 42 -6.58 1.83 4.11
C ILE A 42 -7.75 0.98 3.59
N LEU A 43 -8.98 1.49 3.67
CA LEU A 43 -10.14 0.78 3.12
C LEU A 43 -10.00 0.53 1.62
N CYS A 44 -9.44 1.50 0.88
CA CYS A 44 -9.20 1.35 -0.56
C CYS A 44 -8.16 0.26 -0.85
N ILE A 45 -7.01 0.23 -0.17
CA ILE A 45 -6.02 -0.83 -0.40
C ILE A 45 -6.55 -2.22 -0.02
N GLN A 46 -7.53 -2.34 0.87
CA GLN A 46 -8.08 -3.63 1.28
C GLN A 46 -9.20 -4.13 0.37
N ASN A 47 -10.02 -3.22 -0.17
CA ASN A 47 -11.33 -3.59 -0.73
C ASN A 47 -11.56 -3.13 -2.19
N ASP A 48 -10.72 -2.27 -2.77
CA ASP A 48 -10.94 -1.79 -4.13
C ASP A 48 -10.72 -2.94 -5.14
N ASP A 49 -11.64 -3.09 -6.10
CA ASP A 49 -11.61 -4.16 -7.10
C ASP A 49 -10.50 -3.94 -8.13
N ASP A 50 -10.13 -2.68 -8.38
CA ASP A 50 -9.10 -2.30 -9.33
C ASP A 50 -7.72 -2.26 -8.67
N TYR A 51 -6.86 -3.21 -9.04
CA TYR A 51 -5.52 -3.34 -8.46
C TYR A 51 -4.65 -2.09 -8.65
N LEU A 52 -4.84 -1.32 -9.73
CA LEU A 52 -4.11 -0.07 -9.95
C LEU A 52 -4.57 1.04 -8.98
N THR A 53 -5.85 1.05 -8.60
CA THR A 53 -6.38 1.93 -7.55
C THR A 53 -5.77 1.56 -6.19
N ARG A 54 -5.70 0.26 -5.87
CA ARG A 54 -5.00 -0.21 -4.66
C ARG A 54 -3.54 0.20 -4.63
N VAL A 55 -2.80 0.05 -5.74
CA VAL A 55 -1.41 0.52 -5.86
C VAL A 55 -1.29 2.03 -5.62
N SER A 56 -2.23 2.82 -6.17
CA SER A 56 -2.23 4.28 -6.04
C SER A 56 -2.52 4.71 -4.59
N ALA A 57 -3.46 4.04 -3.92
CA ALA A 57 -3.77 4.26 -2.51
C ALA A 57 -2.60 3.85 -1.60
N LEU A 58 -1.96 2.72 -1.88
CA LEU A 58 -0.76 2.27 -1.17
C LEU A 58 0.37 3.29 -1.28
N GLN A 59 0.70 3.76 -2.48
CA GLN A 59 1.73 4.80 -2.68
C GLN A 59 1.38 6.09 -1.93
N SER A 60 0.10 6.45 -1.90
CA SER A 60 -0.39 7.63 -1.18
C SER A 60 -0.20 7.49 0.33
N LEU A 61 -0.45 6.31 0.90
CA LEU A 61 -0.14 6.01 2.30
C LEU A 61 1.36 6.15 2.61
N LEU A 62 2.25 5.76 1.68
CA LEU A 62 3.69 5.93 1.85
C LEU A 62 4.13 7.39 1.82
N TRP A 63 3.44 8.25 1.07
CA TRP A 63 3.71 9.68 1.09
C TRP A 63 3.26 10.36 2.39
N ILE A 64 2.19 9.83 3.02
CA ILE A 64 1.76 10.25 4.35
C ILE A 64 2.73 9.73 5.43
N ALA A 65 3.25 8.51 5.27
CA ALA A 65 4.29 7.91 6.11
C ALA A 65 3.91 7.76 7.61
N HIS A 66 2.62 7.58 7.91
CA HIS A 66 2.15 7.40 9.28
C HIS A 66 2.33 5.94 9.76
N PRO A 67 2.79 5.67 11.00
CA PRO A 67 3.06 4.30 11.47
C PRO A 67 1.86 3.34 11.43
N SER A 68 0.63 3.85 11.49
CA SER A 68 -0.58 3.02 11.45
C SER A 68 -0.78 2.25 10.14
N ILE A 69 -0.05 2.61 9.08
CA ILE A 69 -0.16 1.95 7.77
C ILE A 69 0.59 0.63 7.72
N ILE A 70 1.49 0.35 8.69
CA ILE A 70 2.41 -0.79 8.62
C ILE A 70 1.67 -2.13 8.61
N ASP A 71 0.70 -2.33 9.51
CA ASP A 71 -0.03 -3.59 9.59
C ASP A 71 -0.91 -3.84 8.34
N PRO A 72 -1.65 -2.83 7.82
CA PRO A 72 -2.31 -2.96 6.52
C PRO A 72 -1.36 -3.32 5.37
N ILE A 73 -0.14 -2.76 5.33
CA ILE A 73 0.84 -3.10 4.28
C ILE A 73 1.31 -4.55 4.43
N ILE A 74 1.58 -5.02 5.65
CA ILE A 74 1.94 -6.43 5.91
C ILE A 74 0.83 -7.36 5.42
N ASP A 75 -0.43 -7.01 5.70
CA ASP A 75 -1.59 -7.78 5.26
C ASP A 75 -1.66 -7.89 3.72
N LEU A 76 -1.42 -6.80 2.99
CA LEU A 76 -1.36 -6.83 1.52
C LEU A 76 -0.30 -7.80 0.98
N VAL A 77 0.88 -7.86 1.60
CA VAL A 77 1.96 -8.75 1.15
C VAL A 77 1.54 -10.22 1.21
N ILE A 78 0.71 -10.58 2.20
CA ILE A 78 0.28 -11.94 2.46
C ILE A 78 -0.98 -12.28 1.64
N ASN A 79 -1.95 -11.36 1.60
CA ASN A 79 -3.33 -11.68 1.24
C ASN A 79 -3.82 -11.05 -0.07
N ASP A 80 -3.13 -10.05 -0.64
CA ASP A 80 -3.60 -9.46 -1.91
C ASP A 80 -3.47 -10.48 -3.05
N SER A 81 -4.47 -10.57 -3.92
CA SER A 81 -4.49 -11.51 -5.04
C SER A 81 -3.61 -11.08 -6.22
N ASN A 82 -3.19 -9.81 -6.26
CA ASN A 82 -2.44 -9.24 -7.37
C ASN A 82 -0.96 -9.05 -7.03
N ASP A 83 -0.10 -9.72 -7.80
CA ASP A 83 1.36 -9.67 -7.61
C ASP A 83 1.95 -8.25 -7.70
N LEU A 84 1.36 -7.32 -8.45
CA LEU A 84 1.85 -5.93 -8.50
C LEU A 84 1.60 -5.21 -7.17
N VAL A 85 0.41 -5.39 -6.57
CA VAL A 85 0.09 -4.81 -5.26
C VAL A 85 1.03 -5.38 -4.20
N ARG A 86 1.19 -6.71 -4.17
CA ARG A 86 2.11 -7.40 -3.26
C ARG A 86 3.54 -6.90 -3.41
N LYS A 87 4.03 -6.79 -4.65
CA LYS A 87 5.36 -6.25 -4.95
C LYS A 87 5.55 -4.84 -4.40
N THR A 88 4.61 -3.94 -4.67
CA THR A 88 4.66 -2.56 -4.15
C THR A 88 4.64 -2.53 -2.61
N ALA A 89 3.88 -3.42 -1.98
CA ALA A 89 3.84 -3.54 -0.53
C ALA A 89 5.18 -4.07 0.05
N ILE A 90 5.83 -5.03 -0.59
CA ILE A 90 7.16 -5.51 -0.19
C ILE A 90 8.21 -4.39 -0.31
N GLU A 91 8.23 -3.68 -1.44
CA GLU A 91 9.10 -2.52 -1.65
C GLU A 91 8.90 -1.44 -0.58
N ALA A 92 7.63 -1.18 -0.22
CA ALA A 92 7.28 -0.25 0.84
C ALA A 92 7.89 -0.64 2.18
N LEU A 93 7.76 -1.90 2.60
CA LEU A 93 8.32 -2.39 3.86
C LEU A 93 9.85 -2.21 3.91
N GLY A 94 10.55 -2.49 2.81
CA GLY A 94 11.98 -2.27 2.70
C GLY A 94 12.37 -0.79 2.77
N ASN A 95 11.62 0.08 2.09
CA ASN A 95 11.86 1.53 2.09
C ASN A 95 11.58 2.18 3.46
N MET A 96 10.55 1.71 4.15
CA MET A 96 10.17 2.16 5.49
C MET A 96 10.99 1.51 6.60
N LYS A 97 11.90 0.58 6.27
CA LYS A 97 12.71 -0.18 7.23
C LYS A 97 11.85 -0.90 8.29
N VAL A 98 10.79 -1.58 7.85
CA VAL A 98 9.90 -2.32 8.74
C VAL A 98 10.55 -3.65 9.15
N TYR A 99 11.50 -3.62 10.09
CA TYR A 99 12.23 -4.82 10.52
C TYR A 99 11.32 -5.95 11.03
N LYS A 100 10.16 -5.62 11.60
CA LYS A 100 9.17 -6.61 12.06
C LYS A 100 8.59 -7.46 10.93
N SER A 101 8.74 -7.08 9.65
CA SER A 101 8.27 -7.88 8.52
C SER A 101 9.23 -9.00 8.12
N LEU A 102 10.47 -9.01 8.64
CA LEU A 102 11.49 -10.01 8.28
C LEU A 102 11.02 -11.47 8.42
N PRO A 103 10.38 -11.90 9.53
CA PRO A 103 9.92 -13.28 9.67
C PRO A 103 8.93 -13.69 8.58
N MET A 104 7.99 -12.80 8.26
CA MET A 104 6.98 -13.05 7.22
C MET A 104 7.62 -13.08 5.83
N LEU A 105 8.54 -12.16 5.52
CA LEU A 105 9.25 -12.14 4.24
C LEU A 105 10.09 -13.42 4.03
N LYS A 106 10.78 -13.90 5.06
CA LYS A 106 11.53 -15.18 5.01
C LYS A 106 10.59 -16.37 4.79
N SER A 107 9.46 -16.40 5.49
CA SER A 107 8.46 -17.46 5.27
C SER A 107 7.92 -17.47 3.83
N LEU A 108 7.71 -16.30 3.21
CA LEU A 108 7.31 -16.21 1.81
C LEU A 108 8.44 -16.59 0.84
N GLN A 109 9.69 -16.29 1.17
CA GLN A 109 10.86 -16.70 0.40
C GLN A 109 10.99 -18.22 0.29
N ASP A 110 10.73 -18.93 1.39
CA ASP A 110 10.82 -20.39 1.47
C ASP A 110 9.57 -21.11 0.93
N ASN A 111 8.48 -20.37 0.67
CA ASN A 111 7.25 -20.93 0.15
C ASN A 111 7.34 -21.22 -1.36
N SER A 112 7.23 -22.49 -1.73
CA SER A 112 7.24 -22.96 -3.13
C SER A 112 6.16 -22.37 -4.04
N SER A 113 5.08 -21.83 -3.47
CA SER A 113 3.99 -21.20 -4.22
C SER A 113 4.24 -19.71 -4.51
N THR A 114 5.29 -19.11 -3.95
CA THR A 114 5.63 -17.71 -4.21
C THR A 114 6.14 -17.55 -5.65
N SER A 115 5.55 -16.59 -6.38
CA SER A 115 5.94 -16.35 -7.77
C SER A 115 7.38 -15.85 -7.88
N LYS A 116 8.05 -16.17 -8.99
CA LYS A 116 9.45 -15.75 -9.23
C LYS A 116 9.62 -14.23 -9.14
N ASN A 117 8.64 -13.48 -9.64
CA ASN A 117 8.61 -12.02 -9.60
C ASN A 117 8.63 -11.48 -8.17
N LEU A 118 7.95 -12.16 -7.24
CA LEU A 118 7.94 -11.77 -5.82
C LEU A 118 9.18 -12.26 -5.08
N LEU A 119 9.70 -13.44 -5.42
CA LEU A 119 10.91 -13.97 -4.78
C LEU A 119 12.12 -13.05 -4.96
N GLU A 120 12.28 -12.43 -6.14
CA GLU A 120 13.36 -11.48 -6.39
C GLU A 120 13.28 -10.26 -5.48
N ILE A 121 12.09 -9.64 -5.38
CA ILE A 121 11.93 -8.45 -4.55
C ILE A 121 11.97 -8.75 -3.05
N ILE A 122 11.50 -9.94 -2.63
CA ILE A 122 11.58 -10.39 -1.25
C ILE A 122 13.04 -10.53 -0.82
N LYS A 123 13.87 -11.18 -1.64
CA LYS A 123 15.31 -11.35 -1.37
C LYS A 123 16.00 -10.01 -1.17
N THR A 124 15.85 -9.10 -2.15
CA THR A 124 16.42 -7.75 -2.08
C THR A 124 15.92 -6.97 -0.86
N THR A 125 14.65 -7.15 -0.50
CA THR A 125 14.06 -6.47 0.67
C THR A 125 14.61 -7.03 1.98
N ILE A 126 14.77 -8.35 2.10
CA ILE A 126 15.40 -8.98 3.27
C ILE A 126 16.83 -8.49 3.42
N GLU A 127 17.64 -8.53 2.36
CA GLU A 127 19.02 -8.03 2.35
C GLU A 127 19.07 -6.56 2.80
N LYS A 128 18.16 -5.72 2.31
CA LYS A 128 18.07 -4.31 2.71
C LYS A 128 17.71 -4.09 4.18
N LEU A 129 16.94 -5.01 4.79
CA LEU A 129 16.51 -4.91 6.19
C LEU A 129 17.53 -5.53 7.16
N GLU A 130 18.44 -6.37 6.68
CA GLU A 130 19.48 -7.00 7.49
C GLU A 130 20.80 -6.21 7.52
N ASN A 131 21.00 -5.30 6.56
CA ASN A 131 22.14 -4.38 6.48
C ASN A 131 21.81 -2.98 7.06
#